data_AF-A0A3Q4BWY3-F1
#
_entry.id   AF-A0A3Q4BWY3-F1
#
_cell.length_a   1.000
_cell.length_b   1.000
_cell.length_c   1.000
_cell.angle_alpha   90.00
_cell.angle_beta   90.00
_cell.angle_gamma   90.00
#
_symmetry.space_group_name_H-M   'P 1'
#
loop_
_entity.id
_entity.type
_entity.pdbx_description
1 polymer ?
#
loop_
_entity_poly.entity_id
_entity_poly.type
_entity_poly.pdbx_seq_one_letter_code
_entity_poly.pdbx_strand_id
1 'polypeptide(L)'
;MDQPQQRVAMVLLLLSVGLLVDTGVCQHYYLLRPIPSDSLPIVELKEDPDPVFDPRERDLNETELRSVLGDFDRRFLSVSPPAEDKHAGNDELDAFDAQSKRSCSVPEGMVCKPASSTHLTVLRWRCVPRKGGLKCAWIPVQYPIITDCKCSCSS
;
A
#
# COMPACT_ATOMS: atom_id res chain seq x y z
N MET A 1 -60.50 3.03 -18.97
CA MET A 1 -59.50 2.04 -19.43
C MET A 1 -58.13 2.38 -18.83
N ASP A 2 -58.08 2.83 -17.58
CA ASP A 2 -56.98 3.68 -17.09
C ASP A 2 -56.04 2.95 -16.11
N GLN A 3 -56.52 1.86 -15.52
CA GLN A 3 -55.80 1.07 -14.52
C GLN A 3 -54.56 0.32 -15.02
N PRO A 4 -54.53 -0.29 -16.24
CA PRO A 4 -53.31 -0.89 -16.75
C PRO A 4 -52.27 0.16 -17.14
N GLN A 5 -52.72 1.31 -17.68
CA GLN A 5 -51.85 2.41 -18.10
C GLN A 5 -51.18 3.08 -16.90
N GLN A 6 -51.92 3.26 -15.81
CA GLN A 6 -51.41 3.81 -14.55
C GLN A 6 -50.41 2.88 -13.85
N ARG A 7 -50.61 1.55 -13.93
CA ARG A 7 -49.63 0.56 -13.42
C ARG A 7 -48.33 0.57 -14.22
N VAL A 8 -48.42 0.63 -15.55
CA VAL A 8 -47.23 0.69 -16.41
C VAL A 8 -46.44 1.99 -16.15
N ALA A 9 -47.12 3.13 -16.04
CA ALA A 9 -46.48 4.41 -15.72
C ALA A 9 -45.77 4.38 -14.36
N MET A 10 -46.38 3.78 -13.33
CA MET A 10 -45.77 3.62 -12.02
C MET A 10 -44.53 2.72 -12.06
N VAL A 11 -44.59 1.59 -12.79
CA VAL A 11 -43.43 0.69 -12.95
C VAL A 11 -42.29 1.38 -13.70
N LEU A 12 -42.59 2.13 -14.76
CA LEU A 12 -41.58 2.90 -15.51
C LEU A 12 -40.94 3.99 -14.64
N LEU A 13 -41.73 4.69 -13.81
CA LEU A 13 -41.21 5.66 -12.85
C LEU A 13 -40.26 5.00 -11.84
N LEU A 14 -40.68 3.88 -11.23
CA LEU A 14 -39.85 3.15 -10.28
C LEU A 14 -38.55 2.62 -10.92
N LEU A 15 -38.61 2.13 -12.17
CA LEU A 15 -37.42 1.71 -12.91
C LEU A 15 -36.49 2.88 -13.23
N SER A 16 -37.02 4.04 -13.65
CA SER A 16 -36.20 5.23 -13.90
C SER A 16 -35.53 5.77 -12.65
N VAL A 17 -36.23 5.76 -11.50
CA VAL A 17 -35.67 6.17 -10.21
C VAL A 17 -34.59 5.17 -9.77
N GLY A 18 -34.84 3.87 -9.92
CA GLY A 18 -33.85 2.83 -9.64
C GLY A 18 -32.57 2.99 -10.48
N LEU A 19 -32.71 3.25 -11.78
CA LEU A 19 -31.59 3.50 -12.69
C LEU A 19 -30.81 4.78 -12.33
N LEU A 20 -31.49 5.88 -11.94
CA LEU A 20 -30.82 7.09 -11.48
C LEU A 20 -30.03 6.86 -10.18
N VAL A 21 -30.58 6.08 -9.24
CA VAL A 21 -29.92 5.79 -7.97
C VAL A 21 -28.68 4.90 -8.18
N ASP A 22 -28.71 3.96 -9.12
CA ASP A 22 -27.56 3.12 -9.47
C ASP A 22 -26.37 3.95 -9.99
N THR A 23 -26.65 4.99 -10.79
CA THR A 23 -25.60 5.93 -11.27
C THR A 23 -25.07 6.89 -10.18
N GLY A 24 -25.73 6.97 -9.03
CA GLY A 24 -25.47 7.96 -7.99
C GLY A 24 -24.55 7.52 -6.84
N VAL A 25 -24.10 6.27 -6.80
CA VAL A 25 -23.28 5.76 -5.68
C VAL A 25 -21.79 5.70 -6.04
N CYS A 26 -21.20 6.87 -6.24
CA CYS A 26 -19.74 7.03 -6.25
C CYS A 26 -19.34 7.99 -5.12
N GLN A 27 -18.84 7.44 -4.01
CA GLN A 27 -18.45 8.15 -2.79
C GLN A 27 -17.27 9.15 -2.97
N HIS A 28 -16.83 9.44 -4.19
CA HIS A 28 -15.68 10.31 -4.48
C HIS A 28 -16.02 11.79 -4.70
N TYR A 29 -17.29 12.16 -4.90
CA TYR A 29 -17.67 13.56 -5.13
C TYR A 29 -17.48 14.46 -3.89
N TYR A 30 -17.67 13.90 -2.69
CA TYR A 30 -17.64 14.66 -1.44
C TYR A 30 -16.29 14.61 -0.69
N LEU A 31 -15.27 13.93 -1.24
CA LEU A 31 -13.92 13.80 -0.65
C LEU A 31 -13.90 13.64 0.89
N LEU A 32 -14.76 12.77 1.42
CA LEU A 32 -14.89 12.55 2.87
C LEU A 32 -13.65 11.87 3.49
N ARG A 33 -12.74 11.37 2.66
CA ARG A 33 -11.45 10.78 3.03
C ARG A 33 -10.37 11.32 2.10
N PRO A 34 -9.13 11.44 2.58
CA PRO A 34 -8.01 11.82 1.73
C PRO A 34 -7.76 10.76 0.65
N ILE A 35 -7.34 11.19 -0.53
CA ILE A 35 -6.92 10.32 -1.63
C ILE A 35 -5.49 9.86 -1.32
N PRO A 36 -5.20 8.55 -1.33
CA PRO A 36 -3.84 8.06 -1.14
C PRO A 36 -2.93 8.55 -2.28
N SER A 37 -1.68 8.85 -1.95
CA SER A 37 -0.68 9.22 -2.95
C SER A 37 0.13 8.01 -3.37
N ASP A 38 0.43 7.92 -4.65
CA ASP A 38 1.39 6.94 -5.20
C ASP A 38 2.82 7.50 -5.26
N SER A 39 3.10 8.61 -4.55
CA SER A 39 4.43 9.21 -4.49
C SER A 39 5.41 8.30 -3.75
N LEU A 40 6.58 8.09 -4.35
CA LEU A 40 7.69 7.35 -3.79
C LEU A 40 8.88 8.29 -3.54
N PRO A 41 9.78 7.99 -2.58
CA PRO A 41 9.80 6.82 -1.69
C PRO A 41 8.77 6.89 -0.55
N ILE A 42 8.40 5.74 -0.01
CA ILE A 42 7.47 5.65 1.11
C ILE A 42 8.19 6.08 2.38
N VAL A 43 7.58 6.99 3.15
CA VAL A 43 8.08 7.37 4.48
C VAL A 43 7.85 6.22 5.45
N GLU A 44 8.83 5.98 6.33
CA GLU A 44 8.68 4.98 7.39
C GLU A 44 7.41 5.24 8.21
N LEU A 45 6.62 4.19 8.41
CA LEU A 45 5.37 4.31 9.14
C LEU A 45 5.68 4.63 10.61
N LYS A 46 5.09 5.71 11.12
CA LYS A 46 5.16 6.01 12.55
C LYS A 46 4.35 4.97 13.33
N GLU A 47 5.03 4.06 14.00
CA GLU A 47 4.41 3.04 14.84
C GLU A 47 4.12 3.55 16.25
N ASP A 48 3.10 2.98 16.87
CA ASP A 48 2.76 3.22 18.28
C ASP A 48 3.80 2.52 19.16
N PRO A 49 4.42 3.20 20.14
CA PRO A 49 5.45 2.61 20.97
C PRO A 49 4.93 1.62 22.03
N ASP A 50 3.61 1.45 22.20
CA ASP A 50 3.06 0.52 23.19
C ASP A 50 3.27 -0.95 22.76
N PRO A 51 4.01 -1.76 23.55
CA PRO A 51 4.30 -3.16 23.23
C PRO A 51 3.06 -4.06 23.19
N VAL A 52 1.89 -3.58 23.64
CA VAL A 52 0.62 -4.30 23.46
C VAL A 52 0.28 -4.53 21.98
N PHE A 53 0.80 -3.69 21.09
CA PHE A 53 0.61 -3.81 19.65
C PHE A 53 1.62 -4.75 18.99
N ASP A 54 2.60 -5.27 19.73
CA ASP A 54 3.60 -6.18 19.19
C ASP A 54 3.11 -7.65 19.18
N PRO A 55 3.46 -8.44 18.16
CA PRO A 55 3.18 -9.87 18.13
C PRO A 55 3.98 -10.60 19.22
N ARG A 56 3.40 -11.63 19.82
CA ARG A 56 4.11 -12.49 20.79
C ARG A 56 4.85 -13.61 20.07
N GLU A 57 5.77 -14.27 20.75
CA GLU A 57 6.53 -15.41 20.20
C GLU A 57 5.64 -16.51 19.59
N ARG A 58 4.51 -16.82 20.22
CA ARG A 58 3.55 -17.81 19.70
C ARG A 58 2.91 -17.42 18.37
N ASP A 59 2.83 -16.11 18.10
CA ASP A 59 2.24 -15.53 16.90
C ASP A 59 3.33 -15.38 15.79
N LEU A 60 4.57 -15.79 16.06
CA LEU A 60 5.74 -15.68 15.17
C LEU A 60 6.21 -17.04 14.60
N ASN A 61 5.29 -17.98 14.42
CA ASN A 61 5.62 -19.27 13.83
C ASN A 61 5.87 -19.16 12.31
N GLU A 62 7.13 -19.32 11.89
CA GLU A 62 7.54 -19.16 10.49
C GLU A 62 6.71 -20.01 9.51
N THR A 63 6.38 -21.25 9.86
CA THR A 63 5.63 -22.14 8.95
C THR A 63 4.21 -21.62 8.71
N GLU A 64 3.55 -21.13 9.77
CA GLU A 64 2.22 -20.54 9.69
C GLU A 64 2.27 -19.22 8.90
N LEU A 65 3.25 -18.37 9.17
CA LEU A 65 3.43 -17.10 8.45
C LEU A 65 3.71 -17.31 6.97
N ARG A 66 4.57 -18.27 6.62
CA ARG A 66 4.81 -18.65 5.21
C ARG A 66 3.54 -19.13 4.53
N SER A 67 2.70 -19.90 5.24
CA SER A 67 1.42 -20.36 4.70
C SER A 67 0.44 -19.21 4.43
N VAL A 68 0.42 -18.18 5.29
CA VAL A 68 -0.44 -16.99 5.12
C VAL A 68 0.07 -16.07 4.02
N LEU A 69 1.39 -15.91 3.91
CA LEU A 69 2.03 -15.07 2.90
C LEU A 69 1.87 -15.65 1.50
N GLY A 70 1.97 -16.97 1.36
CA GLY A 70 1.94 -17.66 0.07
C GLY A 70 3.28 -17.56 -0.64
N ASP A 71 3.38 -16.69 -1.65
CA ASP A 71 4.59 -16.57 -2.48
C ASP A 71 5.68 -15.78 -1.76
N PHE A 72 6.79 -16.45 -1.44
CA PHE A 72 7.93 -15.86 -0.75
C PHE A 72 9.05 -15.56 -1.76
N ASP A 73 9.14 -14.31 -2.20
CA ASP A 73 10.23 -13.89 -3.10
C ASP A 73 11.53 -13.64 -2.33
N ARG A 74 12.42 -14.63 -2.37
CA ARG A 74 13.75 -14.58 -1.71
C ARG A 74 14.67 -13.48 -2.25
N ARG A 75 14.36 -12.89 -3.41
CA ARG A 75 15.16 -11.79 -3.97
C ARG A 75 14.94 -10.48 -3.21
N PHE A 76 13.78 -10.33 -2.58
CA PHE A 76 13.40 -9.10 -1.88
C PHE A 76 13.05 -9.32 -0.40
N LEU A 77 12.72 -10.55 0.01
CA LEU A 77 12.28 -10.86 1.37
C LEU A 77 13.26 -11.78 2.09
N SER A 78 13.55 -11.44 3.35
CA SER A 78 14.36 -12.26 4.26
C SER A 78 13.78 -12.24 5.68
N VAL A 79 13.96 -13.35 6.40
CA VAL A 79 13.60 -13.47 7.83
C VAL A 79 14.75 -13.02 8.73
N SER A 80 15.99 -13.15 8.24
CA SER A 80 17.18 -12.65 8.92
C SER A 80 17.71 -11.41 8.20
N PRO A 81 18.29 -10.44 8.93
CA PRO A 81 19.03 -9.37 8.27
C PRO A 81 20.13 -9.99 7.38
N PRO A 82 20.46 -9.36 6.23
CA PRO A 82 21.55 -9.83 5.40
C PRO A 82 22.82 -9.92 6.26
N ALA A 83 23.63 -10.96 6.03
CA ALA A 83 24.89 -11.11 6.75
C ALA A 83 25.73 -9.86 6.48
N GLU A 84 26.20 -9.20 7.53
CA GLU A 84 27.14 -8.11 7.38
C GLU A 84 28.44 -8.67 6.81
N ASP A 85 28.64 -8.52 5.50
CA ASP A 85 29.92 -8.77 4.88
C ASP A 85 30.89 -7.74 5.45
N LYS A 86 31.78 -8.20 6.33
CA LYS A 86 32.83 -7.40 7.00
C LYS A 86 33.87 -6.78 6.06
N HIS A 87 33.55 -6.61 4.77
CA HIS A 87 34.43 -6.08 3.74
C HIS A 87 33.78 -5.04 2.80
N ALA A 88 32.52 -4.62 3.03
CA ALA A 88 31.93 -3.48 2.34
C ALA A 88 31.79 -2.31 3.31
N GLY A 89 32.86 -1.52 3.47
CA GLY A 89 32.77 -0.25 4.16
C GLY A 89 31.79 0.66 3.42
N ASN A 90 30.76 1.16 4.12
CA ASN A 90 29.89 2.29 3.77
C ASN A 90 29.21 2.39 2.38
N ASP A 91 29.58 1.63 1.35
CA ASP A 91 29.24 2.05 -0.02
C ASP A 91 27.87 1.61 -0.54
N GLU A 92 27.18 0.62 0.07
CA GLU A 92 25.95 0.04 -0.53
C GLU A 92 24.65 0.72 -0.04
N LEU A 93 24.55 1.09 1.24
CA LEU A 93 23.45 1.92 1.75
C LEU A 93 23.61 3.39 1.33
N ASP A 94 24.85 3.84 1.07
CA ASP A 94 25.14 5.16 0.52
C ASP A 94 24.92 5.23 -1.01
N ALA A 95 24.94 4.11 -1.76
CA ALA A 95 24.83 4.16 -3.23
C ALA A 95 23.46 4.63 -3.74
N PHE A 96 22.36 4.16 -3.13
CA PHE A 96 21.00 4.54 -3.53
C PHE A 96 20.71 6.02 -3.23
N ASP A 97 21.11 6.49 -2.05
CA ASP A 97 20.96 7.88 -1.64
C ASP A 97 21.95 8.81 -2.40
N ALA A 98 23.16 8.35 -2.67
CA ALA A 98 24.17 9.10 -3.44
C ALA A 98 23.80 9.29 -4.93
N GLN A 99 23.05 8.36 -5.53
CA GLN A 99 22.56 8.50 -6.92
C GLN A 99 21.41 9.50 -7.04
N SER A 100 20.63 9.71 -5.98
CA SER A 100 19.60 10.77 -5.96
C SER A 100 20.20 12.17 -5.77
N LYS A 101 21.34 12.26 -5.07
CA LYS A 101 22.02 13.53 -4.74
C LYS A 101 22.82 14.14 -5.88
N ARG A 102 23.21 13.36 -6.89
CA ARG A 102 24.00 13.84 -8.04
C ARG A 102 23.09 14.27 -9.20
N SER A 103 23.51 15.29 -9.94
CA SER A 103 22.82 15.70 -11.17
C SER A 103 22.91 14.61 -12.23
N CYS A 104 21.79 14.28 -12.86
CA CYS A 104 21.71 13.31 -13.97
C CYS A 104 21.63 13.99 -15.36
N SER A 105 21.72 15.33 -15.43
CA SER A 105 21.68 16.11 -16.67
C SER A 105 22.91 16.97 -16.88
N VAL A 106 23.11 17.36 -18.15
CA VAL A 106 24.06 18.40 -18.58
C VAL A 106 23.31 19.48 -19.37
N PRO A 107 23.33 20.77 -18.96
CA PRO A 107 23.91 21.28 -17.73
C PRO A 107 23.22 20.70 -16.48
N GLU A 108 23.86 20.87 -15.32
CA GLU A 108 23.33 20.36 -14.07
C GLU A 108 21.97 20.98 -13.71
N GLY A 109 21.08 20.20 -13.10
CA GLY A 109 19.76 20.67 -12.63
C GLY A 109 18.66 19.62 -12.52
N MET A 110 18.86 18.42 -13.07
CA MET A 110 17.91 17.31 -12.92
C MET A 110 18.46 16.27 -11.95
N VAL A 111 17.57 15.62 -11.20
CA VAL A 111 17.88 14.57 -10.24
C VAL A 111 17.15 13.28 -10.57
N CYS A 112 17.74 12.16 -10.18
CA CYS A 112 17.17 10.83 -10.37
C CYS A 112 15.96 10.66 -9.44
N LYS A 113 14.75 10.48 -9.99
CA LYS A 113 13.52 10.20 -9.21
C LYS A 113 12.95 8.83 -9.58
N PRO A 114 12.20 8.18 -8.65
CA PRO A 114 11.52 6.93 -8.95
C PRO A 114 10.59 7.07 -10.16
N ALA A 115 10.72 6.15 -11.12
CA ALA A 115 9.96 6.17 -12.37
C ALA A 115 9.03 4.96 -12.53
N SER A 116 9.37 3.85 -11.89
CA SER A 116 8.56 2.64 -11.90
C SER A 116 8.68 1.92 -10.56
N SER A 117 7.58 1.30 -10.16
CA SER A 117 7.49 0.54 -8.92
C SER A 117 6.69 -0.74 -9.13
N THR A 118 6.98 -1.72 -8.30
CA THR A 118 6.23 -2.98 -8.24
C THR A 118 5.82 -3.24 -6.80
N HIS A 119 4.83 -4.10 -6.58
CA HIS A 119 4.34 -4.40 -5.24
C HIS A 119 4.81 -5.78 -4.80
N LEU A 120 5.35 -5.84 -3.58
CA LEU A 120 5.60 -7.08 -2.87
C LEU A 120 4.46 -7.32 -1.88
N THR A 121 4.06 -8.57 -1.73
CA THR A 121 3.17 -8.93 -0.62
C THR A 121 4.03 -9.16 0.62
N VAL A 122 3.70 -8.48 1.71
CA VAL A 122 4.33 -8.63 3.03
C VAL A 122 3.27 -8.88 4.10
N LEU A 123 3.66 -9.43 5.24
CA LEU A 123 2.74 -9.58 6.37
C LEU A 123 2.83 -8.37 7.30
N ARG A 124 1.68 -7.80 7.64
CA ARG A 124 1.53 -6.77 8.67
C ARG A 124 0.77 -7.32 9.86
N TRP A 125 1.32 -7.14 11.06
CA TRP A 125 0.58 -7.39 12.29
C TRP A 125 -0.42 -6.27 12.53
N ARG A 126 -1.72 -6.60 12.54
CA ARG A 126 -2.79 -5.63 12.69
C ARG A 126 -3.64 -5.96 13.90
N CYS A 127 -3.68 -5.04 14.86
CA CYS A 127 -4.57 -5.10 16.02
C CYS A 127 -5.80 -4.20 15.83
N VAL A 128 -6.98 -4.73 16.14
CA VAL A 128 -8.25 -3.98 16.09
C VAL A 128 -8.96 -4.09 17.44
N PRO A 129 -9.43 -2.97 18.02
CA PRO A 129 -10.23 -3.00 19.25
C PRO A 129 -11.53 -3.76 19.04
N ARG A 130 -11.83 -4.70 19.94
CA ARG A 130 -13.12 -5.39 20.02
C ARG A 130 -13.66 -5.37 21.45
N LYS A 131 -14.96 -5.65 21.58
CA LYS A 131 -15.63 -5.78 22.88
C LYS A 131 -14.99 -6.96 23.62
N GLY A 132 -14.12 -6.69 24.59
CA GLY A 132 -13.37 -7.69 25.36
C GLY A 132 -11.86 -7.76 25.10
N GLY A 133 -11.28 -6.86 24.30
CA GLY A 133 -9.82 -6.74 24.13
C GLY A 133 -9.37 -6.40 22.71
N LEU A 134 -8.06 -6.48 22.46
CA LEU A 134 -7.46 -6.30 21.14
C LEU A 134 -7.47 -7.63 20.38
N LYS A 135 -8.02 -7.65 19.17
CA LYS A 135 -7.89 -8.78 18.25
C LYS A 135 -6.79 -8.46 17.24
N CYS A 136 -5.70 -9.23 17.29
CA CYS A 136 -4.58 -9.07 16.39
C CYS A 136 -4.45 -10.27 15.44
N ALA A 137 -4.00 -10.02 14.22
CA ALA A 137 -3.74 -11.05 13.22
C ALA A 137 -2.72 -10.55 12.18
N TRP A 138 -2.03 -11.49 11.55
CA TRP A 138 -1.23 -11.24 10.36
C TRP A 138 -2.12 -11.06 9.14
N ILE A 139 -1.94 -9.96 8.40
CA ILE A 139 -2.64 -9.68 7.16
C ILE A 139 -1.65 -9.47 6.02
N PRO A 140 -1.95 -9.94 4.80
CA PRO A 140 -1.16 -9.61 3.63
C PRO A 140 -1.40 -8.14 3.25
N VAL A 141 -0.33 -7.41 3.00
CA VAL A 141 -0.33 -6.01 2.56
C VAL A 141 0.57 -5.88 1.33
N GLN A 142 0.13 -5.11 0.35
CA GLN A 142 0.92 -4.76 -0.82
C GLN A 142 1.86 -3.61 -0.46
N TYR A 143 3.16 -3.83 -0.55
CA TYR A 143 4.21 -2.85 -0.26
C TYR A 143 4.93 -2.47 -1.55
N PRO A 144 4.88 -1.20 -1.99
CA PRO A 144 5.57 -0.77 -3.19
C PRO A 144 7.09 -0.70 -2.99
N ILE A 145 7.82 -1.27 -3.94
CA ILE A 145 9.27 -1.14 -4.08
C ILE A 145 9.61 -0.40 -5.37
N ILE A 146 10.66 0.41 -5.33
CA ILE A 146 11.16 1.13 -6.51
C ILE A 146 11.93 0.13 -7.38
N THR A 147 11.58 0.05 -8.67
CA THR A 147 12.28 -0.82 -9.63
C THR A 147 13.17 -0.05 -10.58
N ASP A 148 12.75 1.16 -10.98
CA ASP A 148 13.50 2.01 -11.90
C ASP A 148 13.44 3.47 -11.51
N CYS A 149 14.46 4.21 -11.91
CA CYS A 149 14.53 5.66 -11.76
C CYS A 149 14.73 6.36 -13.10
N LYS A 150 14.22 7.59 -13.24
CA LYS A 150 14.42 8.46 -14.41
C LYS A 150 14.88 9.84 -13.97
N CYS A 151 15.64 10.48 -14.83
CA CYS A 151 16.08 11.86 -14.64
C CYS A 151 14.90 12.82 -14.77
N SER A 152 14.65 13.64 -13.74
CA SER A 152 13.57 14.64 -13.74
C SER A 152 14.01 15.92 -13.03
N CYS A 153 13.29 17.02 -13.22
CA CYS A 153 13.64 18.29 -12.59
C CYS A 153 13.63 18.17 -11.05
N SER A 154 14.64 18.76 -10.39
CA SER A 154 14.58 19.07 -8.96
C SER A 154 13.44 20.08 -8.77
N SER A 155 12.45 19.76 -7.95
CA SER A 155 11.33 20.69 -7.70
C SER A 155 11.78 21.85 -6.83
#